data_AF-A0A2E7MR77-F1
#
_entry.id   AF-A0A2E7MR77-F1
#
_cell.length_a   1.000
_cell.length_b   1.000
_cell.length_c   1.000
_cell.angle_alpha   90.00
_cell.angle_beta   90.00
_cell.angle_gamma   90.00
#
_symmetry.space_group_name_H-M   'P 1'
#
loop_
_entity.id
_entity.type
_entity.pdbx_description
1 polymer ?
#
loop_
_entity_poly.entity_id
_entity_poly.type
_entity_poly.pdbx_seq_one_letter_code
_entity_poly.pdbx_strand_id
1 'polypeptide(L)' 'MESNSLRIAEGLGVLHLFCKIQNEIDKHKIEEIVQDALESSMQVVTVSILGHKADIAFMVLSEDWVQLR' A
#
# COMPACT_ATOMS: atom_id res chain seq x y z
N MET A 1 9.58 6.32 -39.91
CA MET A 1 10.12 5.91 -38.59
C MET A 1 9.20 6.53 -37.57
N GLU A 2 8.18 5.80 -37.12
CA GLU A 2 7.23 6.35 -36.14
C GLU A 2 7.95 6.51 -34.79
N SER A 3 7.96 7.75 -34.29
CA SER A 3 8.42 8.05 -32.95
C SER A 3 7.48 7.36 -31.97
N ASN A 4 7.97 6.34 -31.26
CA ASN A 4 7.21 5.64 -30.25
C ASN A 4 7.07 6.57 -29.03
N SER A 5 6.04 7.42 -29.06
CA SER A 5 5.73 8.35 -27.98
C SER A 5 5.25 7.57 -26.77
N LEU A 6 6.05 7.56 -25.70
CA LEU A 6 5.65 7.03 -24.40
C LEU A 6 4.53 7.92 -23.85
N ARG A 7 3.29 7.43 -23.90
CA ARG A 7 2.14 8.06 -23.24
C ARG A 7 2.08 7.56 -21.79
N ILE A 8 1.78 8.45 -20.86
CA ILE A 8 1.46 8.06 -19.48
C ILE A 8 0.15 7.27 -19.53
N ALA A 9 0.18 6.02 -19.06
CA ALA A 9 -1.03 5.26 -18.83
C ALA A 9 -1.65 5.73 -17.52
N GLU A 10 -2.95 6.05 -17.54
CA GLU A 10 -3.72 6.28 -16.32
C GLU A 10 -3.93 4.94 -15.60
N GLY A 11 -3.78 4.94 -14.28
CA GLY A 11 -3.86 3.76 -13.43
C GLY A 11 -4.13 4.14 -11.97
N LEU A 12 -4.13 3.14 -11.09
CA LEU A 12 -4.39 3.36 -9.66
C LEU A 12 -3.27 4.16 -9.01
N GLY A 13 -3.63 5.02 -8.05
CA GLY A 13 -2.67 5.53 -7.08
C GLY A 13 -2.12 4.38 -6.24
N VAL A 14 -0.81 4.41 -5.95
CA VAL A 14 -0.14 3.35 -5.18
C VAL A 14 0.64 3.97 -4.02
N LEU A 15 0.26 3.58 -2.80
CA LEU A 15 0.97 3.93 -1.58
C LEU A 15 1.82 2.75 -1.12
N HIS A 16 3.10 3.00 -0.83
CA HIS A 16 3.97 2.03 -0.15
C HIS A 16 4.30 2.55 1.24
N LEU A 17 3.80 1.87 2.28
CA LEU A 17 4.12 2.16 3.67
C LEU A 17 5.08 1.11 4.21
N PHE A 18 6.27 1.54 4.59
CA PHE A 18 7.27 0.70 5.23
C PHE A 18 7.32 1.01 6.73
N CYS A 19 7.14 0.00 7.57
CA CYS A 19 7.04 0.17 9.01
C CYS A 19 8.14 -0.62 9.73
N LYS A 20 8.72 0.01 10.76
CA LYS A 20 9.63 -0.63 11.72
C LYS A 20 8.91 -0.73 13.06
N ILE A 21 8.87 -1.93 13.62
CA ILE A 21 8.21 -2.23 14.89
C ILE A 21 9.18 -1.83 16.01
N GLN A 22 8.88 -0.74 16.71
CA GLN A 22 9.72 -0.23 17.80
C GLN A 22 9.21 -0.64 19.19
N ASN A 23 7.88 -0.76 19.34
CA ASN A 23 7.19 -1.11 20.57
C ASN A 23 6.18 -2.23 20.32
N GLU A 24 5.42 -2.60 21.35
CA GLU A 24 4.26 -3.46 21.19
C GLU A 24 3.23 -2.81 20.24
N ILE A 25 2.61 -3.65 19.41
CA ILE A 25 1.64 -3.24 18.41
C ILE A 25 0.33 -3.97 18.69
N ASP A 26 -0.77 -3.23 18.60
CA ASP A 26 -2.12 -3.79 18.60
C ASP A 26 -2.38 -4.49 17.26
N LYS A 27 -2.23 -5.82 17.26
CA LYS A 27 -2.39 -6.64 16.06
C LYS A 27 -3.84 -6.67 15.57
N HIS A 28 -4.80 -6.72 16.49
CA HIS A 28 -6.22 -6.77 16.13
C HIS A 28 -6.65 -5.49 15.44
N LYS A 29 -6.18 -4.34 15.92
CA LYS A 29 -6.46 -3.06 15.26
C LYS A 29 -5.86 -2.97 13.86
N ILE A 30 -4.69 -3.57 13.62
CA ILE A 30 -4.12 -3.64 12.26
C ILE A 30 -4.98 -4.53 11.36
N GLU A 31 -5.37 -5.71 11.83
CA GLU A 31 -6.23 -6.63 11.09
C GLU A 31 -7.57 -5.98 10.72
N GLU A 32 -8.20 -5.30 11.67
CA GLU A 32 -9.45 -4.53 11.47
C GLU A 32 -9.29 -3.46 10.38
N ILE A 33 -8.28 -2.60 10.48
CA ILE A 33 -8.06 -1.53 9.51
C ILE A 33 -7.75 -2.08 8.11
N VAL A 34 -7.00 -3.18 8.02
CA VAL A 34 -6.72 -3.84 6.74
C VAL A 34 -8.02 -4.40 6.15
N GLN A 35 -8.88 -5.00 6.97
CA GLN A 35 -10.16 -5.52 6.52
C GLN A 35 -11.09 -4.39 6.04
N ASP A 36 -11.20 -3.28 6.77
CA ASP A 36 -11.98 -2.11 6.38
C ASP A 36 -11.52 -1.54 5.02
N ALA A 37 -10.20 -1.51 4.79
CA ALA A 37 -9.63 -1.09 3.52
C ALA A 37 -9.97 -2.06 2.38
N LEU A 38 -9.93 -3.37 2.63
CA LEU A 38 -10.29 -4.41 1.65
C LEU A 38 -11.80 -4.40 1.32
N GLU A 39 -12.65 -4.01 2.27
CA GLU A 39 -14.10 -3.84 2.06
C GLU A 39 -14.46 -2.53 1.34
N SER A 40 -13.52 -1.59 1.31
CA SER A 40 -13.60 -0.34 0.52
C SER A 40 -13.18 -0.59 -0.95
N SER A 41 -13.05 0.47 -1.76
CA SER A 41 -12.55 0.35 -3.14
C SER A 41 -11.02 0.20 -3.24
N MET A 42 -10.34 -0.16 -2.15
CA MET A 42 -8.88 -0.28 -2.12
C MET A 42 -8.41 -1.73 -2.32
N GLN A 43 -7.20 -1.87 -2.82
CA GLN A 43 -6.47 -3.14 -2.77
C GLN A 43 -5.32 -3.03 -1.79
N VAL A 44 -5.13 -4.02 -0.93
CA VAL A 44 -4.04 -4.04 0.06
C VAL A 44 -3.19 -5.28 -0.12
N VAL A 45 -1.87 -5.09 -0.22
CA VAL A 45 -0.88 -6.16 -0.17
C VAL A 45 -0.02 -5.97 1.07
N THR A 46 -0.09 -6.93 1.99
CA THR A 46 0.74 -6.97 3.20
C THR A 46 1.99 -7.80 2.96
N VAL A 47 3.15 -7.25 3.32
CA VAL A 47 4.45 -7.89 3.09
C VAL A 47 5.25 -7.94 4.38
N SER A 48 5.68 -9.13 4.80
CA SER A 48 6.72 -9.27 5.82
C SER A 48 8.09 -8.97 5.20
N ILE A 49 8.85 -8.06 5.80
CA ILE A 49 10.17 -7.66 5.30
C ILE A 49 11.24 -8.22 6.23
N LEU A 50 12.16 -8.97 5.65
CA LEU A 50 13.36 -9.44 6.35
C LEU A 50 14.51 -8.45 6.12
N GLY A 51 15.03 -7.87 7.20
CA GLY A 51 16.20 -7.00 7.18
C GLY A 51 16.07 -5.77 8.07
N HIS A 52 17.04 -4.86 7.99
CA HIS A 52 17.11 -3.71 8.90
C HIS A 52 16.15 -2.57 8.53
N LYS A 53 15.70 -2.49 7.27
CA LYS A 53 14.98 -1.31 6.75
C LYS A 53 13.52 -1.22 7.20
N ALA A 54 12.85 -2.35 7.37
CA ALA A 54 11.45 -2.46 7.81
C ALA A 54 11.19 -3.89 8.28
N ASP A 55 10.12 -4.09 9.04
CA ASP A 55 9.65 -5.41 9.47
C ASP A 55 8.37 -5.81 8.70
N ILE A 56 7.54 -4.83 8.34
CA ILE A 56 6.31 -5.00 7.57
C ILE A 56 6.13 -3.85 6.58
N ALA A 57 5.46 -4.12 5.47
CA ALA A 57 5.00 -3.09 4.56
C ALA A 57 3.57 -3.34 4.07
N PHE A 58 2.91 -2.25 3.68
CA PHE A 58 1.60 -2.23 3.05
C PHE A 58 1.72 -1.54 1.69
N MET A 59 1.34 -2.23 0.63
CA MET A 59 1.11 -1.62 -0.68
C MET A 59 -0.40 -1.46 -0.86
N VAL A 60 -0.87 -0.22 -0.88
CA VAL A 60 -2.30 0.11 -0.98
C VAL A 60 -2.56 0.78 -2.33
N LEU A 61 -3.57 0.31 -3.05
CA LEU A 61 -3.95 0.83 -4.37
C LEU A 61 -5.38 1.34 -4.33
N SER A 62 -5.64 2.48 -4.97
CA SER A 62 -6.98 3.06 -5.09
C SER A 62 -7.08 3.97 -6.33
N GLU A 63 -8.27 4.07 -6.90
CA GLU A 63 -8.58 5.11 -7.90
C GLU A 63 -8.65 6.51 -7.26
N ASP A 64 -9.05 6.56 -5.98
CA ASP A 64 -9.11 7.78 -5.18
C ASP A 64 -7.84 7.94 -4.35
N TRP A 65 -7.02 8.92 -4.72
CA TRP A 65 -5.74 9.19 -4.07
C TRP A 65 -5.91 9.84 -2.69
N VAL A 66 -7.06 10.46 -2.42
CA VAL A 66 -7.35 11.05 -1.11
C VAL A 66 -7.57 9.96 -0.07
N GLN A 67 -8.18 8.85 -0.48
CA GLN A 67 -8.35 7.66 0.35
C GLN A 67 -7.03 7.00 0.74
N LEU A 68 -5.93 7.23 -0.01
CA LEU A 68 -4.60 6.70 0.30
C LEU A 68 -3.82 7.52 1.34
N ARG A 69 -4.39 8.61 1.87
CA ARG A 69 -3.73 9.49 2.85
C ARG A 69 -4.15 9.16 4.27
#